data_AF-A0AAD4PPV7-F1
#
_entry.id   AF-A0AAD4PPV7-F1
#
_cell.length_a   1.000
_cell.length_b   1.000
_cell.length_c   1.000
_cell.angle_alpha   90.00
_cell.angle_beta   90.00
_cell.angle_gamma   90.00
#
_symmetry.space_group_name_H-M   'P 1'
#
loop_
_entity.id
_entity.type
_entity.pdbx_description
1 polymer ?
#
loop_
_entity_poly.entity_id
_entity_poly.type
_entity_poly.pdbx_seq_one_letter_code
_entity_poly.pdbx_strand_id
1 'polypeptide(L)'
;MTVITIEVGDFRMLASVKVDEDALNIFCLDVKTGLCYKEQLPGNKFLPRIRKTNKRVYMPIAVVRWAITCTQPAEAKLSLADVYASEHESDSDIDETEQEIVQRTLLALKYYVGPEQTVLKWHWHLIPCTVDMVTNLSLNCIF
;
A
#
# COMPACT_ATOMS: atom_id res chain seq x y z
N MET A 1 2.71 -6.56 -14.60
CA MET A 1 1.74 -6.06 -13.61
C MET A 1 0.95 -7.26 -13.13
N THR A 2 0.91 -7.51 -11.82
CA THR A 2 0.21 -8.66 -11.24
C THR A 2 -1.03 -8.15 -10.54
N VAL A 3 -2.18 -8.74 -10.83
CA VAL A 3 -3.42 -8.49 -10.10
C VAL A 3 -3.59 -9.61 -9.07
N ILE A 4 -3.74 -9.24 -7.81
CA ILE A 4 -4.01 -10.16 -6.70
C ILE A 4 -5.39 -9.88 -6.11
N THR A 5 -6.04 -10.91 -5.59
CA THR A 5 -7.35 -10.78 -4.94
C THR A 5 -7.14 -10.78 -3.44
N ILE A 6 -7.36 -9.67 -2.75
CA ILE A 6 -7.18 -9.56 -1.31
C ILE A 6 -8.54 -9.79 -0.62
N GLU A 7 -8.61 -10.80 0.24
CA GLU A 7 -9.80 -11.10 1.04
C GLU A 7 -9.66 -10.49 2.44
N VAL A 8 -10.61 -9.64 2.81
CA VAL A 8 -10.63 -8.91 4.08
C VAL A 8 -11.95 -9.17 4.80
N GLY A 9 -12.02 -10.24 5.59
CA GLY A 9 -13.29 -10.71 6.14
C GLY A 9 -14.27 -11.06 5.01
N ASP A 10 -15.46 -10.45 5.01
CA ASP A 10 -16.47 -10.62 3.95
C ASP A 10 -16.24 -9.71 2.72
N PHE A 11 -15.18 -8.90 2.74
CA PHE A 11 -14.82 -7.99 1.65
C PHE A 11 -13.80 -8.64 0.71
N ARG A 12 -13.92 -8.35 -0.58
CA ARG A 12 -12.98 -8.79 -1.61
C ARG A 12 -12.51 -7.59 -2.43
N MET A 13 -11.20 -7.40 -2.49
CA MET A 13 -10.56 -6.32 -3.23
C MET A 13 -9.68 -6.89 -4.33
N LEU A 14 -9.79 -6.36 -5.54
CA LEU A 14 -8.77 -6.58 -6.57
C LEU A 14 -7.68 -5.54 -6.36
N ALA A 15 -6.43 -5.98 -6.19
CA ALA A 15 -5.30 -5.10 -6.03
C ALA A 15 -4.28 -5.32 -7.15
N SER A 16 -3.76 -4.23 -7.68
CA SER A 16 -2.65 -4.22 -8.64
C SER A 16 -1.49 -3.45 -8.03
N VAL A 17 -0.34 -4.10 -7.92
CA VAL A 17 0.89 -3.46 -7.43
C VAL A 17 1.85 -3.30 -8.61
N LYS A 18 2.35 -2.08 -8.80
CA LYS A 18 3.35 -1.74 -9.81
C LYS A 18 4.59 -1.20 -9.13
N VAL A 19 5.74 -1.75 -9.51
CA VAL A 19 7.06 -1.22 -9.15
C VAL A 19 7.53 -0.39 -10.33
N ASP A 20 7.65 0.91 -10.13
CA ASP A 20 8.34 1.83 -11.03
C ASP A 20 9.75 2.10 -10.49
N GLU A 21 10.62 2.76 -11.28
CA GLU A 21 12.03 2.99 -10.91
C GLU A 21 12.16 3.71 -9.55
N ASP A 22 11.30 4.71 -9.31
CA ASP A 22 11.36 5.56 -8.12
C ASP A 22 10.17 5.40 -7.16
N ALA A 23 9.22 4.52 -7.45
CA ALA A 23 8.01 4.41 -6.65
C ALA A 23 7.38 3.01 -6.66
N LEU A 24 6.68 2.71 -5.57
CA LEU A 24 5.83 1.55 -5.44
C LEU A 24 4.37 2.01 -5.41
N ASN A 25 3.60 1.61 -6.40
CA ASN A 25 2.21 2.01 -6.59
C ASN A 25 1.28 0.83 -6.29
N ILE A 26 0.21 1.07 -5.55
CA ILE A 26 -0.90 0.13 -5.43
C ILE A 26 -2.20 0.82 -5.86
N PHE A 27 -3.01 0.07 -6.59
CA PHE A 27 -4.40 0.38 -6.84
C PHE A 27 -5.27 -0.76 -6.33
N CYS A 28 -6.34 -0.44 -5.62
CA CYS A 28 -7.30 -1.42 -5.12
C CYS A 28 -8.72 -1.04 -5.55
N LEU A 29 -9.50 -2.05 -5.95
CA LEU A 29 -10.93 -1.94 -6.24
C LEU A 29 -11.70 -2.89 -5.34
N ASP A 30 -12.61 -2.36 -4.52
CA ASP A 30 -13.62 -3.18 -3.85
C ASP A 30 -14.65 -3.62 -4.90
N VAL A 31 -14.73 -4.93 -5.14
CA VAL A 31 -15.55 -5.52 -6.20
C VAL A 31 -17.04 -5.40 -5.89
N LYS A 32 -17.42 -5.29 -4.60
CA LYS A 32 -18.82 -5.24 -4.18
C LYS A 32 -19.37 -3.83 -4.24
N THR A 33 -18.61 -2.85 -3.76
CA THR A 33 -19.06 -1.46 -3.66
C THR A 33 -18.64 -0.61 -4.86
N GLY A 34 -17.65 -1.05 -5.64
CA GLY A 34 -17.04 -0.27 -6.72
C GLY A 34 -16.13 0.85 -6.23
N LEU A 35 -15.88 0.95 -4.91
CA LEU A 35 -14.97 1.94 -4.35
C LEU A 35 -13.53 1.61 -4.73
N CYS A 36 -12.75 2.64 -5.07
CA CYS A 36 -11.37 2.46 -5.46
C CYS A 36 -10.41 3.31 -4.63
N TYR A 37 -9.23 2.75 -4.44
CA TYR A 37 -8.20 3.28 -3.57
C TYR A 37 -6.84 3.20 -4.24
N LYS A 38 -5.95 4.11 -3.86
CA LYS A 38 -4.56 4.08 -4.32
C LYS A 38 -3.59 4.50 -3.24
N GLU A 39 -2.35 4.07 -3.38
CA GLU A 39 -1.20 4.69 -2.72
C GLU A 39 -0.03 4.71 -3.69
N GLN A 40 0.71 5.82 -3.70
CA GLN A 40 2.04 5.91 -4.29
C GLN A 40 3.04 6.07 -3.16
N LEU A 41 3.95 5.10 -3.03
CA LEU A 41 5.03 5.13 -2.05
C LEU A 41 6.35 5.46 -2.75
N PRO A 42 6.98 6.61 -2.45
CA PRO A 42 8.31 6.92 -2.94
C PRO A 42 9.34 5.85 -2.56
N GLY A 43 10.26 5.53 -3.46
CA GLY A 43 11.25 4.46 -3.31
C GLY A 43 12.16 4.66 -2.10
N ASN A 44 12.51 5.92 -1.79
CA ASN A 44 13.28 6.29 -0.60
C ASN A 44 12.53 6.01 0.72
N LYS A 45 11.20 5.94 0.71
CA LYS A 45 10.36 5.64 1.89
C LYS A 45 10.09 4.14 2.07
N PHE A 46 10.37 3.30 1.06
CA PHE A 46 10.13 1.86 1.12
C PHE A 46 10.89 1.18 2.26
N LEU A 47 12.22 1.39 2.33
CA LEU A 47 13.09 0.81 3.33
C LEU A 47 12.77 1.26 4.77
N PRO A 48 12.58 2.57 5.03
CA PRO A 48 12.11 3.05 6.34
C PRO A 48 10.80 2.39 6.76
N ARG A 49 9.83 2.26 5.84
CA ARG A 49 8.52 1.70 6.13
C ARG A 49 8.59 0.23 6.53
N ILE A 50 9.34 -0.59 5.78
CA ILE A 50 9.48 -2.01 6.16
C ILE A 50 10.16 -2.17 7.52
N ARG A 51 11.20 -1.37 7.81
CA ARG A 51 11.94 -1.44 9.08
C ARG A 51 11.07 -1.01 10.27
N LYS A 52 10.17 -0.04 10.07
CA LYS A 52 9.21 0.39 11.09
C LYS A 52 8.29 -0.76 11.52
N THR A 53 7.80 -1.53 10.54
CA THR A 53 6.83 -2.61 10.77
C THR A 53 7.50 -3.94 11.18
N ASN A 54 8.71 -4.22 10.68
CA ASN A 54 9.39 -5.52 10.83
C ASN A 54 10.75 -5.38 11.52
N LYS A 55 10.76 -4.89 12.76
CA LYS A 55 12.00 -4.52 13.48
C LYS A 55 12.99 -5.66 13.72
N ARG A 56 12.52 -6.91 13.78
CA ARG A 56 13.32 -8.09 14.16
C ARG A 56 13.60 -9.05 13.00
N VAL A 57 13.08 -8.74 11.82
CA VAL A 57 13.13 -9.64 10.67
C VAL A 57 14.02 -8.98 9.62
N TYR A 58 15.17 -9.60 9.37
CA TYR A 58 16.07 -9.17 8.31
C TYR A 58 15.79 -9.98 7.05
N MET A 59 15.19 -9.34 6.04
CA MET A 59 14.93 -9.94 4.74
C MET A 59 15.62 -9.13 3.65
N PRO A 60 16.15 -9.78 2.59
CA PRO A 60 16.61 -9.07 1.40
C PRO A 60 15.48 -8.24 0.78
N ILE A 61 15.78 -7.00 0.38
CA ILE A 61 14.79 -6.07 -0.20
C ILE A 61 14.09 -6.68 -1.43
N ALA A 62 14.83 -7.41 -2.26
CA ALA A 62 14.29 -8.08 -3.43
C ALA A 62 13.21 -9.10 -3.07
N VAL A 63 13.42 -9.87 -1.99
CA VAL A 63 12.47 -10.87 -1.48
C VAL A 63 11.21 -10.19 -0.96
N VAL A 64 11.36 -9.09 -0.24
CA VAL A 64 10.22 -8.28 0.24
C VAL A 64 9.41 -7.73 -0.92
N ARG A 65 10.09 -7.09 -1.90
CA ARG A 65 9.42 -6.53 -3.08
C ARG A 65 8.64 -7.61 -3.80
N TRP A 66 9.28 -8.75 -4.07
CA TRP A 66 8.64 -9.89 -4.72
C TRP A 66 7.42 -10.40 -3.94
N ALA A 67 7.51 -10.53 -2.62
CA ALA A 67 6.38 -10.97 -1.79
C ALA A 67 5.18 -10.00 -1.93
N ILE A 68 5.43 -8.69 -1.79
CA ILE A 68 4.36 -7.68 -1.85
C ILE A 68 3.73 -7.56 -3.25
N THR A 69 4.48 -7.83 -4.32
CA THR A 69 4.01 -7.64 -5.70
C THR A 69 3.44 -8.90 -6.35
N CYS A 70 3.90 -10.07 -5.93
CA CYS A 70 3.67 -11.32 -6.68
C CYS A 70 3.00 -12.41 -5.86
N THR A 71 2.79 -12.22 -4.56
CA THR A 71 2.21 -13.27 -3.71
C THR A 71 0.89 -12.86 -3.10
N GLN A 72 0.05 -13.86 -2.85
CA GLN A 72 -1.19 -13.70 -2.13
C GLN A 72 -0.88 -13.47 -0.64
N PRO A 73 -1.38 -12.40 0.00
CA PRO A 73 -1.26 -12.27 1.45
C PRO A 73 -2.00 -13.41 2.16
N ALA A 74 -1.40 -13.92 3.23
CA ALA A 74 -1.99 -14.95 4.07
C ALA A 74 -3.08 -14.39 4.98
N GLU A 75 -2.94 -13.13 5.40
CA GLU A 75 -3.97 -12.41 6.17
C GLU A 75 -4.04 -10.97 5.67
N ALA A 76 -5.24 -10.39 5.68
CA ALA A 76 -5.46 -9.00 5.35
C ALA A 76 -6.51 -8.38 6.31
N LYS A 77 -6.27 -7.13 6.70
CA LYS A 77 -7.15 -6.34 7.57
C LYS A 77 -7.25 -4.92 7.06
N LEU A 78 -8.48 -4.41 6.99
CA LEU A 78 -8.75 -3.00 6.71
C LEU A 78 -9.11 -2.28 8.02
N SER A 79 -8.55 -1.10 8.22
CA SER A 79 -8.91 -0.23 9.34
C SER A 79 -8.77 1.23 8.94
N LEU A 80 -9.46 2.13 9.63
CA LEU A 80 -9.18 3.56 9.52
C LEU A 80 -7.92 3.86 10.34
N ALA A 81 -7.01 4.66 9.79
CA ALA A 81 -5.82 5.15 10.47
C ALA A 81 -5.74 6.66 10.33
N ASP A 82 -5.54 7.33 11.46
CA ASP A 82 -5.26 8.76 11.50
C ASP A 82 -3.82 8.97 11.02
N VAL A 83 -3.64 9.68 9.90
CA VAL A 83 -2.33 10.05 9.39
C VAL A 83 -2.17 11.55 9.52
N TYR A 84 -1.20 11.96 10.33
CA TYR A 84 -0.83 13.36 10.50
C TYR A 84 -0.20 13.89 9.20
N ALA A 85 -0.79 14.94 8.63
CA ALA A 85 -0.25 15.63 7.45
C ALA A 85 1.02 16.42 7.83
N SER A 86 2.15 15.72 7.91
CA SER A 86 3.47 16.33 8.21
C SER A 86 4.58 15.56 7.50
N GLU A 87 4.46 15.40 6.18
CA GLU A 87 5.58 14.98 5.33
C GLU A 87 5.74 15.90 4.09
N HIS A 88 5.28 17.14 4.18
CA HIS A 88 5.77 18.20 3.30
C HIS A 88 6.95 18.86 4.00
N GLU A 89 8.17 18.61 3.52
CA GLU A 89 9.29 19.53 3.72
C GLU A 89 8.90 20.85 3.06
N SER A 90 8.49 21.82 3.86
CA SER A 90 8.39 23.22 3.46
C SER A 90 9.32 24.03 4.35
N ASP A 91 10.47 24.43 3.79
CA ASP A 91 11.29 25.53 4.28
C ASP A 91 10.46 26.82 4.20
N SER A 92 9.62 27.06 5.20
CA SER A 92 9.00 28.37 5.42
C SER A 92 8.67 28.56 6.88
N ASP A 93 9.39 29.49 7.52
CA ASP A 93 9.07 30.06 8.81
C ASP A 93 7.68 30.72 8.75
N ILE A 94 6.62 30.06 9.22
CA ILE A 94 5.36 30.65 9.70
C ILE A 94 4.60 29.60 10.54
N ASP A 95 4.40 29.97 11.81
CA ASP A 95 3.24 29.82 12.70
C ASP A 95 2.50 28.47 12.84
N GLU A 96 2.17 28.15 14.10
CA GLU A 96 1.51 26.93 14.58
C GLU A 96 0.26 26.56 13.75
N THR A 97 0.45 25.74 12.72
CA THR A 97 -0.62 25.34 11.80
C THR A 97 -1.25 24.04 12.28
N GLU A 98 -2.56 24.06 12.47
CA GLU A 98 -3.40 22.91 12.78
C GLU A 98 -2.99 21.70 11.94
N GLN A 99 -2.46 20.66 12.59
CA GLN A 99 -2.12 19.41 11.93
C GLN A 99 -3.42 18.76 11.43
N GLU A 100 -3.70 18.90 10.14
CA GLU A 100 -4.86 18.26 9.52
C GLU A 100 -4.71 16.74 9.62
N ILE A 101 -5.61 16.11 10.39
CA ILE A 101 -5.68 14.64 10.49
C ILE A 101 -6.38 14.16 9.23
N VAL A 102 -5.60 13.67 8.27
CA VAL A 102 -6.16 13.00 7.10
C VAL A 102 -6.42 11.55 7.48
N GLN A 103 -7.69 11.20 7.68
CA GLN A 103 -8.09 9.80 7.85
C GLN A 103 -7.76 9.02 6.57
N ARG A 104 -6.82 8.07 6.68
CA ARG A 104 -6.48 7.16 5.58
C ARG A 104 -7.01 5.78 5.88
N THR A 105 -7.35 5.06 4.80
CA THR A 105 -7.70 3.65 4.91
C THR A 105 -6.40 2.85 5.00
N LEU A 106 -6.18 2.14 6.10
CA LEU A 106 -5.01 1.28 6.29
C LEU A 106 -5.35 -0.14 5.87
N LEU A 107 -4.67 -0.64 4.84
CA LEU A 107 -4.70 -2.04 4.45
C LEU A 107 -3.44 -2.73 4.99
N ALA A 108 -3.63 -3.50 6.06
CA ALA A 108 -2.58 -4.28 6.69
C ALA A 108 -2.57 -5.71 6.13
N LEU A 109 -1.41 -6.14 5.63
CA LEU A 109 -1.18 -7.41 4.97
C LEU A 109 -0.09 -8.20 5.68
N LYS A 110 -0.26 -9.52 5.75
CA LYS A 110 0.72 -10.45 6.29
C LYS A 110 1.06 -11.50 5.24
N TYR A 111 2.34 -11.75 5.06
CA TYR A 111 2.88 -12.74 4.14
C TYR A 111 3.76 -13.73 4.90
N TYR A 112 3.82 -14.97 4.42
CA TYR A 112 4.80 -15.95 4.82
C TYR A 112 5.81 -16.10 3.69
N VAL A 113 7.09 -15.86 3.98
CA VAL A 113 8.12 -15.79 2.96
C VAL A 113 9.21 -16.82 3.22
N GLY A 114 9.60 -17.54 2.17
CA GLY A 114 10.65 -18.54 2.21
C GLY A 114 10.23 -19.86 2.89
N PRO A 115 11.15 -20.84 2.95
CA PRO A 115 10.87 -22.18 3.46
C PRO A 115 10.60 -22.20 4.97
N GLU A 116 11.19 -21.27 5.73
CA GLU A 116 10.99 -21.12 7.18
C GLU A 116 9.68 -20.39 7.53
N GLN A 117 8.89 -19.99 6.52
CA GLN A 117 7.65 -19.22 6.68
C GLN A 117 7.83 -17.98 7.53
N THR A 118 8.94 -17.25 7.31
CA THR A 118 9.21 -16.02 8.04
C THR A 118 8.11 -15.01 7.77
N VAL A 119 7.57 -14.43 8.85
CA VAL A 119 6.43 -13.50 8.77
C VAL A 119 6.90 -12.13 8.29
N LEU A 120 6.31 -11.66 7.19
CA LEU A 120 6.47 -10.30 6.68
C LEU A 120 5.14 -9.55 6.84
N LYS A 121 5.16 -8.41 7.53
CA LYS A 121 4.00 -7.52 7.66
C LYS A 121 4.19 -6.28 6.79
N TRP A 122 3.16 -5.88 6.06
CA TRP A 122 3.17 -4.69 5.21
C TRP A 122 1.89 -3.89 5.35
N HIS A 123 1.99 -2.56 5.32
CA HIS A 123 0.86 -1.67 5.46
C HIS A 123 0.81 -0.69 4.28
N TRP A 124 -0.34 -0.66 3.61
CA TRP A 124 -0.69 0.36 2.62
C TRP A 124 -1.60 1.42 3.25
N HIS A 125 -1.25 2.68 3.07
CA HIS A 125 -2.02 3.85 3.50
C HIS A 125 -2.81 4.37 2.29
N LEU A 126 -3.95 3.74 2.07
CA LEU A 126 -4.81 3.93 0.92
C LEU A 126 -5.58 5.25 1.01
N ILE A 127 -5.61 5.96 -0.12
CA ILE A 127 -6.38 7.18 -0.34
C ILE A 127 -7.50 6.86 -1.34
N PRO A 128 -8.76 7.27 -1.08
CA PRO A 128 -9.85 7.13 -2.04
C PRO A 128 -9.51 7.80 -3.38
N CYS A 129 -9.97 7.22 -4.48
CA CYS A 129 -9.86 7.81 -5.80
C CYS A 129 -11.09 7.52 -6.65
N THR A 130 -11.18 8.13 -7.83
CA THR A 130 -12.22 7.85 -8.82
C THR A 130 -11.68 6.91 -9.90
N VAL A 131 -12.53 6.01 -10.39
CA VAL A 131 -12.16 5.03 -11.43
C VAL A 131 -11.78 5.73 -12.75
N ASP A 132 -12.32 6.92 -13.02
CA ASP A 132 -11.98 7.73 -14.20
C ASP A 132 -10.52 8.21 -14.22
N MET A 133 -9.84 8.28 -13.07
CA MET A 133 -8.39 8.56 -13.03
C MET A 133 -7.53 7.35 -13.39
N VAL A 134 -8.11 6.15 -13.40
CA VAL A 134 -7.40 4.87 -13.64
C VAL A 134 -7.33 4.56 -15.14
N THR A 135 -8.29 5.05 -15.93
CA THR A 135 -8.34 4.86 -17.39
C THR A 135 -7.16 5.50 -18.11
N ASN A 136 -6.61 6.60 -17.56
CA ASN A 136 -5.38 7.24 -18.04
C ASN A 136 -4.09 6.51 -17.65
N LEU A 137 -4.14 5.54 -16.73
CA LEU A 137 -2.99 4.73 -16.30
C LEU A 137 -2.96 3.33 -16.97
N SER A 138 -3.54 3.23 -18.17
CA SER A 138 -3.65 2.04 -19.03
C SER A 138 -4.84 1.11 -18.72
N LEU A 139 -5.97 1.42 -19.36
CA LEU A 139 -7.07 0.47 -19.61
C LEU A 139 -6.71 -0.64 -20.63
N ASN A 140 -5.44 -0.76 -21.05
CA ASN A 140 -5.01 -1.82 -21.97
C ASN A 140 -4.78 -3.18 -21.28
N CYS A 141 -5.17 -3.36 -20.02
CA CYS A 141 -4.79 -4.54 -19.23
C CYS A 141 -5.95 -5.28 -18.55
N ILE A 142 -7.20 -4.93 -18.85
CA ILE A 142 -8.36 -5.71 -18.40
C ILE A 142 -9.37 -5.77 -19.54
N PHE A 143 -9.00 -6.43 -20.64
CA PHE A 143 -9.86 -7.20 -21.55
C PHE A 143 -8.97 -8.04 -22.46
#